data_AF-A0A3N5ZHF2-F1
#
_entry.id   AF-A0A3N5ZHF2-F1
#
_cell.length_a   1.000
_cell.length_b   1.000
_cell.length_c   1.000
_cell.angle_alpha   90.00
_cell.angle_beta   90.00
_cell.angle_gamma   90.00
#
_symmetry.space_group_name_H-M   'P 1'
#
loop_
_entity.id
_entity.type
_entity.pdbx_description
1 polymer ?
#
loop_
_entity_poly.entity_id
_entity_poly.type
_entity_poly.pdbx_seq_one_letter_code
_entity_poly.pdbx_strand_id
1 'polypeptide(L)'
;HVAQRFKPKEYRSHRLQLHPSPDIVFTHPLTQKQFNLRVVDISGSGFSVEDNKNQSCLLAGMIIPALEIRFAGNFKIQCRAQVVYRKNVKDDHNGIYIKCGLAFLDIDITEHRSLLALLHQKVNQNAYVSNKVDMDELWEFFFQTGFIYPGKYNFISENKETIKETYKKLYTENPTIATHFIYQENGSIKGHMSMLRFYEKTWLIHHHAAIKSAQLRAGLVVLDQIGKYICDCCRLHSNHMDYLICYFRPENKFPNHIFGGAARAIQNPKICSLDTFSYSHFRKPSNSTNTLPEPWSISKPTRENLLELKSFYEKESGGLMLQALDLEPDVVNRHTLAEEYARLGFRRERRLLVLKKADILKAVLIVNITDTALNMSDLTNCIKMIVLDPKDLNREIVKQSIVFLSSYFSQKKLPFLIYPLSFAEKEKIPFEKCYNLWILDPQYSDDYFKSLDGLLKFNKS
;
A
#
# COMPACT_ATOMS: atom_id res chain seq x y z
N HIS A 1 0.62 35.04 -10.68
CA HIS A 1 0.36 33.94 -9.72
C HIS A 1 0.97 32.66 -10.26
N VAL A 2 2.12 32.23 -9.73
CA VAL A 2 2.70 30.92 -10.08
C VAL A 2 1.86 29.86 -9.37
N ALA A 3 1.17 28.99 -10.11
CA ALA A 3 0.49 27.84 -9.53
C ALA A 3 1.54 27.01 -8.76
N GLN A 4 1.41 26.93 -7.45
CA GLN A 4 2.35 26.20 -6.61
C GLN A 4 2.14 24.69 -6.84
N ARG A 5 3.02 24.06 -7.63
CA ARG A 5 2.94 22.62 -7.97
C ARG A 5 2.89 21.72 -6.73
N PHE A 6 3.55 22.14 -5.65
CA PHE A 6 3.63 21.38 -4.41
C PHE A 6 2.79 22.04 -3.33
N LYS A 7 1.68 21.41 -2.95
CA LYS A 7 0.90 21.83 -1.79
C LYS A 7 1.72 21.65 -0.51
N PRO A 8 1.78 22.66 0.38
CA PRO A 8 2.28 22.48 1.72
C PRO A 8 1.52 21.33 2.42
N LYS A 9 2.26 20.47 3.11
CA LYS A 9 1.70 19.52 4.09
C LYS A 9 2.13 19.90 5.49
N GLU A 10 1.25 19.73 6.46
CA GLU A 10 1.53 19.89 7.90
C GLU A 10 2.44 18.76 8.40
N TYR A 11 2.18 17.53 7.96
CA TYR A 11 2.90 16.32 8.36
C TYR A 11 3.89 15.89 7.27
N ARG A 12 5.18 15.86 7.61
CA ARG A 12 6.26 15.48 6.68
C ARG A 12 7.36 14.68 7.37
N SER A 13 8.08 13.89 6.59
CA SER A 13 9.32 13.24 7.02
C SER A 13 10.40 14.27 7.37
N HIS A 14 11.29 13.88 8.28
CA HIS A 14 12.41 14.72 8.71
C HIS A 14 13.37 15.00 7.53
N ARG A 15 13.85 16.23 7.45
CA ARG A 15 15.03 16.55 6.62
C ARG A 15 16.27 16.29 7.44
N LEU A 16 17.14 15.42 6.95
CA LEU A 16 18.31 14.92 7.67
C LEU A 16 19.59 15.50 7.08
N GLN A 17 20.52 15.85 7.94
CA GLN A 17 21.91 16.09 7.56
C GLN A 17 22.66 14.75 7.63
N LEU A 18 23.31 14.38 6.53
CA LEU A 18 24.06 13.13 6.43
C LEU A 18 25.56 13.40 6.58
N HIS A 19 26.27 12.45 7.20
CA HIS A 19 27.72 12.49 7.38
C HIS A 19 28.31 11.13 6.98
N PRO A 20 29.12 11.06 5.91
CA PRO A 20 29.45 12.15 4.98
C PRO A 20 28.21 12.66 4.23
N SER A 21 28.25 13.95 3.84
CA SER A 21 27.19 14.59 3.08
C SER A 21 27.31 14.20 1.60
N PRO A 22 26.21 13.85 0.92
CA PRO A 22 26.27 13.50 -0.50
C PRO A 22 26.41 14.75 -1.38
N ASP A 23 26.82 14.52 -2.62
CA ASP A 23 26.90 15.54 -3.66
C ASP A 23 25.84 15.29 -4.73
N ILE A 24 25.35 16.34 -5.38
CA ILE A 24 24.58 16.21 -6.62
C ILE A 24 25.44 16.52 -7.82
N VAL A 25 25.25 15.76 -8.89
CA VAL A 25 25.89 16.00 -10.19
C VAL A 25 24.84 16.02 -11.27
N PHE A 26 24.84 17.07 -12.08
CA PHE A 26 23.89 17.22 -13.18
C PHE A 26 24.45 18.08 -14.31
N THR A 27 23.89 17.92 -15.50
CA THR A 27 24.11 18.83 -16.63
C THR A 27 22.99 19.87 -16.63
N HIS A 28 23.37 21.15 -16.55
CA HIS A 28 22.41 22.24 -16.49
C HIS A 28 21.59 22.31 -17.80
N PRO A 29 20.25 22.31 -17.74
CA PRO A 29 19.40 22.13 -18.93
C PRO A 29 19.54 23.24 -19.97
N LEU A 30 19.81 24.48 -19.56
CA LEU A 30 19.99 25.61 -20.47
C LEU A 30 21.45 25.80 -20.95
N THR A 31 22.43 25.69 -20.05
CA THR A 31 23.84 26.01 -20.37
C THR A 31 24.65 24.79 -20.81
N GLN A 32 24.12 23.57 -20.64
CA GLN A 32 24.80 22.30 -20.90
C GLN A 32 26.12 22.10 -20.14
N LYS A 33 26.39 22.94 -19.14
CA LYS A 33 27.55 22.79 -18.25
C LYS A 33 27.25 21.78 -17.15
N GLN A 34 28.26 21.03 -16.76
CA GLN A 34 28.17 20.12 -15.62
C GLN A 34 28.40 20.88 -14.31
N PHE A 35 27.57 20.61 -13.31
CA PHE A 35 27.70 21.16 -11.97
C PHE A 35 27.80 20.04 -10.93
N ASN A 36 28.55 20.32 -9.87
CA ASN A 36 28.63 19.50 -8.67
C ASN A 36 28.33 20.41 -7.47
N LEU A 37 27.28 20.08 -6.70
CA LEU A 37 26.86 20.86 -5.53
C LEU A 37 26.67 19.95 -4.32
N ARG A 38 27.06 20.45 -3.15
CA ARG A 38 26.94 19.71 -1.89
C ARG A 38 25.51 19.71 -1.36
N VAL A 39 25.03 18.56 -0.89
CA VAL A 39 23.72 18.42 -0.24
C VAL A 39 23.81 18.85 1.23
N VAL A 40 23.00 19.84 1.59
CA VAL A 40 22.88 20.37 2.96
C VAL A 40 21.98 19.48 3.81
N ASP A 41 20.83 19.07 3.27
CA ASP A 41 19.87 18.19 3.93
C ASP A 41 19.04 17.41 2.91
N ILE A 42 18.52 16.24 3.31
CA ILE A 42 17.73 15.35 2.45
C ILE A 42 16.57 14.70 3.21
N SER A 43 15.43 14.51 2.55
CA SER A 43 14.30 13.69 2.96
C SER A 43 13.92 12.74 1.81
N GLY A 44 12.95 11.85 2.01
CA GLY A 44 12.47 10.99 0.93
C GLY A 44 11.75 11.75 -0.19
N SER A 45 11.29 12.97 0.07
CA SER A 45 10.56 13.81 -0.89
C SER A 45 11.42 14.88 -1.60
N GLY A 46 12.68 15.06 -1.19
CA GLY A 46 13.59 16.01 -1.82
C GLY A 46 14.81 16.35 -0.96
N PHE A 47 15.59 17.34 -1.38
CA PHE A 47 16.84 17.71 -0.72
C PHE A 47 17.13 19.21 -0.87
N SER A 48 18.12 19.73 -0.16
CA SER A 48 18.61 21.10 -0.31
C SER A 48 20.10 21.07 -0.63
N VAL A 49 20.56 22.02 -1.43
CA VAL A 49 21.99 22.18 -1.77
C VAL A 49 22.48 23.58 -1.46
N GLU A 50 23.79 23.67 -1.29
CA GLU A 50 24.53 24.92 -1.28
C GLU A 50 24.90 25.32 -2.71
N ASP A 51 24.44 26.51 -3.14
CA ASP A 51 24.76 27.13 -4.42
C ASP A 51 25.56 28.42 -4.18
N ASN A 52 26.49 28.72 -5.09
CA ASN A 52 27.40 29.84 -4.96
C ASN A 52 26.72 31.14 -5.42
N LYS A 53 26.75 32.20 -4.60
CA LYS A 53 26.13 33.49 -4.93
C LYS A 53 26.64 34.11 -6.24
N ASN A 54 27.92 33.96 -6.55
CA ASN A 54 28.55 34.58 -7.72
C ASN A 54 28.49 33.68 -8.96
N GLN A 55 28.15 32.40 -8.80
CA GLN A 55 28.08 31.39 -9.87
C GLN A 55 26.77 30.58 -9.80
N SER A 56 25.70 31.22 -9.32
CA SER A 56 24.44 30.54 -9.02
C SER A 56 23.88 29.89 -10.28
N CYS A 57 23.72 28.57 -10.22
CA CYS A 57 23.28 27.77 -11.36
C CYS A 57 21.83 27.28 -11.23
N LEU A 58 21.20 27.52 -10.07
CA LEU A 58 19.84 27.04 -9.80
C LEU A 58 18.81 28.17 -9.78
N LEU A 59 17.77 28.03 -10.60
CA LEU A 59 16.65 28.96 -10.69
C LEU A 59 15.38 28.33 -10.13
N ALA A 60 14.58 29.09 -9.36
CA ALA A 60 13.29 28.60 -8.87
C ALA A 60 12.38 28.20 -10.03
N GLY A 61 11.77 27.03 -9.93
CA GLY A 61 10.94 26.42 -10.98
C GLY A 61 11.73 25.57 -11.99
N MET A 62 13.06 25.66 -12.04
CA MET A 62 13.88 24.88 -12.98
C MET A 62 13.74 23.37 -12.73
N ILE A 63 13.49 22.63 -13.81
CA ILE A 63 13.46 21.17 -13.80
C ILE A 63 14.82 20.66 -14.28
N ILE A 64 15.44 19.79 -13.48
CA ILE A 64 16.65 19.07 -13.84
C ILE A 64 16.20 17.67 -14.28
N PRO A 65 16.25 17.36 -15.59
CA PRO A 65 15.68 16.12 -16.13
C PRO A 65 16.44 14.87 -15.67
N ALA A 66 17.75 14.97 -15.48
CA ALA A 66 18.62 13.92 -14.99
C ALA A 66 19.61 14.50 -13.98
N LEU A 67 19.52 14.02 -12.74
CA LEU A 67 20.39 14.40 -11.63
C LEU A 67 20.83 13.14 -10.90
N GLU A 68 22.12 13.06 -10.61
CA GLU A 68 22.70 11.98 -9.82
C GLU A 68 23.01 12.49 -8.41
N ILE A 69 22.49 11.83 -7.38
CA ILE A 69 22.91 12.01 -5.98
C ILE A 69 24.00 10.98 -5.69
N ARG A 70 25.20 11.42 -5.32
CA ARG A 70 26.36 10.57 -5.04
C ARG A 70 26.62 10.51 -3.54
N PHE A 71 26.57 9.32 -2.99
CA PHE A 71 26.98 9.03 -1.62
C PHE A 71 28.40 8.46 -1.59
N ALA A 72 28.99 8.40 -0.40
CA ALA A 72 30.25 7.67 -0.21
C ALA A 72 30.09 6.18 -0.57
N GLY A 73 31.16 5.55 -1.04
CA GLY A 73 31.17 4.09 -1.30
C GLY A 73 30.46 3.64 -2.58
N ASN A 74 30.44 4.49 -3.63
CA ASN A 74 29.83 4.23 -4.95
C ASN A 74 28.30 4.09 -4.98
N PHE A 75 27.59 4.32 -3.87
CA PHE A 75 26.13 4.37 -3.89
C PHE A 75 25.66 5.66 -4.56
N LYS A 76 24.80 5.52 -5.57
CA LYS A 76 24.29 6.63 -6.38
C LYS A 76 22.80 6.45 -6.63
N ILE A 77 22.11 7.57 -6.79
CA ILE A 77 20.67 7.61 -7.08
C ILE A 77 20.45 8.54 -8.25
N GLN A 78 19.74 8.05 -9.26
CA GLN A 78 19.29 8.83 -10.41
C GLN A 78 17.88 9.33 -10.16
N CYS A 79 17.66 10.62 -10.39
CA CYS A 79 16.36 11.22 -10.22
C CYS A 79 16.12 12.40 -11.15
N ARG A 80 14.85 12.74 -11.29
CA ARG A 80 14.40 14.00 -11.86
C ARG A 80 13.96 14.91 -10.72
N ALA A 81 14.42 16.15 -10.71
CA ALA A 81 14.14 17.09 -9.63
C ALA A 81 13.66 18.45 -10.14
N GLN A 82 12.94 19.19 -9.30
CA GLN A 82 12.57 20.58 -9.54
C GLN A 82 13.05 21.47 -8.41
N VAL A 83 13.67 22.60 -8.74
CA VAL A 83 14.01 23.65 -7.78
C VAL A 83 12.73 24.31 -7.30
N VAL A 84 12.43 24.23 -6.01
CA VAL A 84 11.20 24.74 -5.39
C VAL A 84 11.40 26.14 -4.82
N TYR A 85 12.54 26.38 -4.15
CA TYR A 85 12.84 27.66 -3.55
C TYR A 85 14.34 27.96 -3.58
N ARG A 86 14.66 29.24 -3.40
CA ARG A 86 16.01 29.79 -3.28
C ARG A 86 16.03 30.78 -2.12
N LYS A 87 16.96 30.63 -1.17
CA LYS A 87 17.08 31.51 0.00
C LYS A 87 18.53 31.87 0.27
N ASN A 88 18.80 33.15 0.53
CA ASN A 88 20.10 33.57 1.04
C ASN A 88 20.24 33.13 2.50
N VAL A 89 21.33 32.43 2.82
CA VAL A 89 21.63 31.99 4.18
C VAL A 89 22.96 32.61 4.60
N LYS A 90 23.00 33.18 5.80
CA LYS A 90 24.24 33.60 6.44
C LYS A 90 24.78 32.41 7.22
N ASP A 91 25.99 32.00 6.90
CA ASP A 91 26.79 31.10 7.70
C ASP A 91 27.80 31.94 8.49
N ASP A 92 27.86 31.71 9.81
CA ASP A 92 28.76 32.43 10.71
C ASP A 92 30.24 32.18 10.38
N HIS A 93 30.56 31.09 9.65
CA HIS A 93 31.92 30.74 9.25
C HIS A 93 32.21 30.90 7.74
N ASN A 94 31.22 30.68 6.86
CA ASN A 94 31.43 30.66 5.39
C ASN A 94 30.83 31.85 4.61
N GLY A 95 30.28 32.86 5.31
CA GLY A 95 29.69 34.03 4.65
C GLY A 95 28.28 33.78 4.11
N ILE A 96 27.88 34.48 3.03
CA ILE A 96 26.52 34.36 2.46
C ILE A 96 26.53 33.34 1.32
N TYR A 97 25.85 32.21 1.50
CA TYR A 97 25.58 31.23 0.45
C TYR A 97 24.09 31.21 0.08
N ILE A 98 23.76 30.55 -1.03
CA ILE A 98 22.39 30.35 -1.46
C ILE A 98 21.98 28.92 -1.15
N LYS A 99 20.95 28.75 -0.33
CA LYS A 99 20.29 27.46 -0.14
C LYS A 99 19.18 27.29 -1.18
N CYS A 100 19.31 26.26 -2.01
CA CYS A 100 18.30 25.87 -2.98
C CYS A 100 17.62 24.59 -2.54
N GLY A 101 16.30 24.61 -2.41
CA GLY A 101 15.51 23.40 -2.11
C GLY A 101 14.99 22.77 -3.38
N LEU A 102 15.17 21.46 -3.53
CA LEU A 102 14.71 20.66 -4.65
C LEU A 102 13.72 19.60 -4.17
N ALA A 103 12.68 19.35 -4.96
CA ALA A 103 11.74 18.25 -4.75
C ALA A 103 11.94 17.19 -5.83
N PHE A 104 11.82 15.91 -5.46
CA PHE A 104 11.80 14.82 -6.43
C PHE A 104 10.54 14.93 -7.29
N LEU A 105 10.72 14.81 -8.60
CA LEU A 105 9.65 14.63 -9.57
C LEU A 105 9.49 13.18 -9.96
N ASP A 106 10.61 12.47 -10.08
CA ASP A 106 10.66 11.05 -10.40
C ASP A 106 11.96 10.43 -9.88
N ILE A 107 11.89 9.17 -9.51
CA ILE A 107 12.99 8.36 -8.96
C ILE A 107 12.57 6.89 -9.10
N ASP A 108 13.51 6.01 -9.46
CA ASP A 108 13.25 4.58 -9.51
C ASP A 108 12.81 4.06 -8.13
N ILE A 109 11.83 3.15 -8.10
CA ILE A 109 11.27 2.65 -6.84
C ILE A 109 12.30 1.89 -5.99
N THR A 110 13.26 1.23 -6.62
CA THR A 110 14.32 0.49 -5.92
C THR A 110 15.32 1.46 -5.32
N GLU A 111 15.79 2.43 -6.11
CA GLU A 111 16.71 3.47 -5.63
C GLU A 111 16.08 4.34 -4.52
N HIS A 112 14.80 4.70 -4.68
CA HIS A 112 14.05 5.45 -3.66
C HIS A 112 13.93 4.65 -2.37
N ARG A 113 13.63 3.35 -2.45
CA ARG A 113 13.58 2.48 -1.28
C ARG A 113 14.93 2.40 -0.57
N SER A 114 16.04 2.32 -1.31
CA SER A 114 17.38 2.36 -0.74
C SER A 114 17.67 3.68 -0.01
N LEU A 115 17.24 4.82 -0.57
CA LEU A 115 17.31 6.10 0.12
C LEU A 115 16.50 6.08 1.42
N LEU A 116 15.24 5.65 1.36
CA LEU A 116 14.35 5.61 2.52
C LEU A 116 14.87 4.68 3.62
N ALA A 117 15.44 3.53 3.26
CA ALA A 117 16.08 2.62 4.21
C ALA A 117 17.20 3.32 4.99
N LEU A 118 18.07 4.06 4.28
CA LEU A 118 19.14 4.84 4.89
C LEU A 118 18.60 5.97 5.80
N LEU A 119 17.59 6.71 5.34
CA LEU A 119 17.01 7.83 6.11
C LEU A 119 16.28 7.34 7.36
N HIS A 120 15.52 6.25 7.26
CA HIS A 120 14.81 5.67 8.41
C HIS A 120 15.80 5.15 9.46
N GLN A 121 16.85 4.45 9.03
CA GLN A 121 17.88 3.95 9.93
C GLN A 121 18.67 5.08 10.59
N LYS A 122 18.88 6.20 9.88
CA LYS A 122 19.50 7.40 10.46
C LYS A 122 18.66 8.03 11.57
N VAL A 123 17.34 8.01 11.46
CA VAL A 123 16.41 8.49 12.50
C VAL A 123 16.34 7.52 13.68
N ASN A 124 16.34 6.22 13.40
CA ASN A 124 16.30 5.18 14.41
C ASN A 124 17.14 3.98 13.95
N GLN A 125 18.27 3.74 14.61
CA GLN A 125 19.24 2.71 14.24
C GLN A 125 18.67 1.28 14.28
N ASN A 126 17.56 1.10 15.01
CA ASN A 126 16.84 -0.16 15.16
C ASN A 126 15.69 -0.32 14.15
N ALA A 127 15.44 0.68 13.29
CA ALA A 127 14.39 0.68 12.29
C ALA A 127 14.94 0.35 10.89
N TYR A 128 14.36 -0.66 10.26
CA TYR A 128 14.81 -1.19 8.98
C TYR A 128 13.65 -1.20 7.97
N VAL A 129 13.93 -0.75 6.74
CA VAL A 129 13.02 -0.81 5.61
C VAL A 129 13.59 -1.77 4.57
N SER A 130 12.87 -2.83 4.25
CA SER A 130 13.27 -3.85 3.27
C SER A 130 14.71 -4.37 3.42
N ASN A 131 15.17 -4.55 4.66
CA ASN A 131 16.45 -5.18 4.93
C ASN A 131 16.38 -6.69 4.71
N LYS A 132 17.54 -7.33 4.59
CA LYS A 132 17.63 -8.79 4.63
C LYS A 132 17.20 -9.28 6.01
N VAL A 133 16.31 -10.26 6.03
CA VAL A 133 15.74 -10.83 7.26
C VAL A 133 16.09 -12.31 7.34
N ASP A 134 16.42 -12.80 8.53
CA ASP A 134 16.47 -14.23 8.80
C ASP A 134 15.04 -14.79 8.79
N MET A 135 14.77 -15.75 7.91
CA MET A 135 13.42 -16.28 7.75
C MET A 135 12.96 -17.07 8.98
N ASP A 136 13.84 -17.82 9.62
CA ASP A 136 13.47 -18.61 10.80
C ASP A 136 13.18 -17.69 11.98
N GLU A 137 13.96 -16.61 12.14
CA GLU A 137 13.68 -15.55 13.12
C GLU A 137 12.32 -14.86 12.87
N LEU A 138 12.02 -14.55 11.60
CA LEU A 138 10.74 -13.94 11.23
C LEU A 138 9.55 -14.86 11.57
N TRP A 139 9.68 -16.16 11.30
CA TRP A 139 8.65 -17.13 11.64
C TRP A 139 8.48 -17.25 13.15
N GLU A 140 9.57 -17.38 13.91
CA GLU A 140 9.54 -17.43 15.37
C GLU A 140 8.84 -16.19 15.95
N PHE A 141 9.18 -15.01 15.45
CA PHE A 141 8.52 -13.75 15.83
C PHE A 141 7.00 -13.78 15.58
N PHE A 142 6.55 -14.27 14.43
CA PHE A 142 5.10 -14.37 14.15
C PHE A 142 4.37 -15.35 15.08
N PHE A 143 5.04 -16.40 15.55
CA PHE A 143 4.50 -17.28 16.59
C PHE A 143 4.47 -16.59 17.96
N GLN A 144 5.58 -16.00 18.39
CA GLN A 144 5.70 -15.34 19.71
C GLN A 144 4.71 -14.19 19.90
N THR A 145 4.42 -13.43 18.84
CA THR A 145 3.45 -12.33 18.89
C THR A 145 1.99 -12.79 18.92
N GLY A 146 1.73 -14.08 18.66
CA GLY A 146 0.39 -14.62 18.46
C GLY A 146 -0.24 -14.22 17.12
N PHE A 147 0.56 -13.70 16.18
CA PHE A 147 0.09 -13.41 14.83
C PHE A 147 -0.34 -14.71 14.12
N ILE A 148 0.38 -15.80 14.35
CA ILE A 148 -0.01 -17.17 13.97
C ILE A 148 -0.73 -17.84 15.15
N TYR A 149 -2.06 -17.72 15.17
CA TYR A 149 -2.94 -18.43 16.11
C TYR A 149 -3.32 -19.83 15.58
N PRO A 150 -3.85 -20.77 16.39
CA PRO A 150 -4.04 -22.17 16.01
C PRO A 150 -4.76 -22.40 14.68
N GLY A 151 -5.85 -21.66 14.41
CA GLY A 151 -6.57 -21.76 13.14
C GLY A 151 -5.75 -21.31 11.92
N LYS A 152 -4.86 -20.31 12.07
CA LYS A 152 -3.94 -19.87 11.02
C LYS A 152 -2.79 -20.88 10.86
N TYR A 153 -2.32 -21.47 11.96
CA TYR A 153 -1.29 -22.51 11.92
C TYR A 153 -1.71 -23.70 11.06
N ASN A 154 -2.95 -24.19 11.20
CA ASN A 154 -3.44 -25.32 10.40
C ASN A 154 -3.34 -25.05 8.89
N PHE A 155 -3.69 -23.84 8.45
CA PHE A 155 -3.54 -23.43 7.05
C PHE A 155 -2.06 -23.38 6.62
N ILE A 156 -1.21 -22.79 7.47
CA ILE A 156 0.23 -22.68 7.19
C ILE A 156 0.89 -24.06 7.13
N SER A 157 0.56 -24.97 8.04
CA SER A 157 1.16 -26.30 8.12
C SER A 157 0.87 -27.15 6.88
N GLU A 158 -0.33 -27.01 6.30
CA GLU A 158 -0.70 -27.71 5.06
C GLU A 158 0.09 -27.22 3.84
N ASN A 159 0.64 -26.01 3.87
CA ASN A 159 1.29 -25.35 2.73
C ASN A 159 2.72 -24.85 3.06
N LYS A 160 3.34 -25.41 4.10
CA LYS A 160 4.54 -24.85 4.76
C LYS A 160 5.65 -24.48 3.79
N GLU A 161 6.06 -25.40 2.92
CA GLU A 161 7.19 -25.20 2.01
C GLU A 161 6.89 -24.12 0.97
N THR A 162 5.69 -24.12 0.39
CA THR A 162 5.25 -23.08 -0.56
C THR A 162 5.22 -21.69 0.07
N ILE A 163 4.76 -21.60 1.32
CA ILE A 163 4.73 -20.34 2.07
C ILE A 163 6.14 -19.86 2.38
N LYS A 164 7.04 -20.74 2.83
CA LYS A 164 8.44 -20.40 3.08
C LYS A 164 9.12 -19.83 1.83
N GLU A 165 8.92 -20.47 0.68
CA GLU A 165 9.49 -20.01 -0.59
C GLU A 165 8.93 -18.64 -1.01
N THR A 166 7.62 -18.44 -0.86
CA THR A 166 6.97 -17.15 -1.15
C THR A 166 7.56 -16.03 -0.28
N TYR A 167 7.75 -16.27 1.01
CA TYR A 167 8.31 -15.29 1.95
C TYR A 167 9.79 -15.03 1.68
N LYS A 168 10.57 -16.06 1.36
CA LYS A 168 11.96 -15.90 0.98
C LYS A 168 12.09 -14.95 -0.21
N LYS A 169 11.29 -15.13 -1.27
CA LYS A 169 11.28 -14.20 -2.42
C LYS A 169 10.88 -12.78 -2.00
N LEU A 170 9.76 -12.64 -1.27
CA LEU A 170 9.26 -11.33 -0.84
C LEU A 170 10.24 -10.54 0.05
N TYR A 171 10.97 -11.21 0.94
CA TYR A 171 11.80 -10.56 1.96
C TYR A 171 13.30 -10.53 1.64
N THR A 172 13.78 -11.34 0.69
CA THR A 172 15.21 -11.37 0.33
C THR A 172 15.52 -10.79 -1.05
N GLU A 173 14.57 -10.82 -1.99
CA GLU A 173 14.77 -10.30 -3.36
C GLU A 173 14.29 -8.85 -3.51
N ASN A 174 13.64 -8.29 -2.48
CA ASN A 174 13.15 -6.90 -2.44
C ASN A 174 12.37 -6.48 -3.70
N PRO A 175 11.34 -7.25 -4.10
CA PRO A 175 10.61 -6.97 -5.32
C PRO A 175 9.91 -5.60 -5.25
N THR A 176 9.70 -4.95 -6.39
CA THR A 176 9.05 -3.62 -6.49
C THR A 176 7.61 -3.61 -5.98
N ILE A 177 6.99 -4.78 -5.86
CA ILE A 177 5.62 -4.96 -5.39
C ILE A 177 5.49 -5.07 -3.86
N ALA A 178 6.59 -5.17 -3.10
CA ALA A 178 6.54 -5.42 -1.66
C ALA A 178 7.51 -4.54 -0.87
N THR A 179 7.11 -4.16 0.35
CA THR A 179 7.97 -3.45 1.30
C THR A 179 7.65 -3.91 2.71
N HIS A 180 8.68 -4.10 3.53
CA HIS A 180 8.53 -4.49 4.93
C HIS A 180 9.30 -3.55 5.85
N PHE A 181 8.79 -3.41 7.07
CA PHE A 181 9.27 -2.52 8.11
C PHE A 181 9.52 -3.35 9.36
N ILE A 182 10.76 -3.32 9.84
CA ILE A 182 11.19 -4.10 10.98
C ILE A 182 11.75 -3.17 12.04
N TYR A 183 11.39 -3.45 13.28
CA TYR A 183 12.05 -2.89 14.45
C TYR A 183 12.81 -4.01 15.16
N GLN A 184 14.13 -3.89 15.25
CA GLN A 184 15.03 -4.90 15.81
C GLN A 184 15.81 -4.34 17.00
N GLU A 185 15.93 -5.12 18.07
CA GLU A 185 16.78 -4.80 19.21
C GLU A 185 17.68 -5.98 19.54
N ASN A 186 18.99 -5.71 19.66
CA ASN A 186 20.02 -6.71 19.91
C ASN A 186 19.94 -7.89 18.92
N GLY A 187 19.67 -7.58 17.65
CA GLY A 187 19.48 -8.57 16.58
C GLY A 187 18.11 -9.22 16.53
N SER A 188 17.26 -9.09 17.56
CA SER A 188 15.94 -9.73 17.60
C SER A 188 14.81 -8.84 17.07
N ILE A 189 13.94 -9.37 16.22
CA ILE A 189 12.71 -8.69 15.75
C ILE A 189 11.76 -8.45 16.93
N LYS A 190 11.36 -7.19 17.13
CA LYS A 190 10.39 -6.75 18.16
C LYS A 190 9.11 -6.19 17.56
N GLY A 191 9.15 -5.69 16.33
CA GLY A 191 8.00 -5.18 15.60
C GLY A 191 8.13 -5.42 14.10
N HIS A 192 7.01 -5.67 13.45
CA HIS A 192 6.92 -5.95 12.02
C HIS A 192 5.66 -5.32 11.42
N MET A 193 5.78 -4.78 10.22
CA MET A 193 4.66 -4.42 9.36
C MET A 193 5.09 -4.56 7.90
N SER A 194 4.17 -4.85 6.99
CA SER A 194 4.49 -4.91 5.56
C SER A 194 3.42 -4.26 4.71
N MET A 195 3.73 -4.08 3.44
CA MET A 195 2.80 -3.64 2.42
C MET A 195 3.07 -4.32 1.07
N LEU A 196 2.00 -4.53 0.30
CA LEU A 196 2.01 -5.21 -0.99
C LEU A 196 1.20 -4.40 -2.01
N ARG A 197 1.78 -4.02 -3.15
CA ARG A 197 1.06 -3.38 -4.26
C ARG A 197 0.17 -4.41 -4.94
N PHE A 198 -1.13 -4.39 -4.64
CA PHE A 198 -2.06 -5.45 -5.05
C PHE A 198 -3.00 -5.05 -6.20
N TYR A 199 -3.22 -3.75 -6.36
CA TYR A 199 -3.92 -3.14 -7.50
C TYR A 199 -3.02 -2.09 -8.14
N GLU A 200 -3.35 -1.63 -9.35
CA GLU A 200 -2.43 -0.86 -10.20
C GLU A 200 -1.84 0.34 -9.48
N LYS A 201 -2.62 0.99 -8.61
CA LYS A 201 -2.17 2.15 -7.83
C LYS A 201 -2.47 2.05 -6.33
N THR A 202 -2.62 0.83 -5.82
CA THR A 202 -3.05 0.59 -4.44
C THR A 202 -2.13 -0.36 -3.71
N TRP A 203 -1.67 0.08 -2.54
CA TRP A 203 -0.87 -0.73 -1.63
C TRP A 203 -1.71 -1.25 -0.46
N LEU A 204 -1.69 -2.57 -0.28
CA LEU A 204 -2.29 -3.27 0.85
C LEU A 204 -1.31 -3.30 2.02
N ILE A 205 -1.64 -2.61 3.11
CA ILE A 205 -0.96 -2.69 4.40
C ILE A 205 -1.42 -3.95 5.13
N HIS A 206 -0.46 -4.78 5.56
CA HIS A 206 -0.73 -6.05 6.23
C HIS A 206 0.37 -6.44 7.23
N HIS A 207 0.14 -7.57 7.92
CA HIS A 207 1.09 -8.24 8.83
C HIS A 207 1.66 -7.37 9.94
N HIS A 208 0.83 -6.49 10.52
CA HIS A 208 1.21 -5.73 11.71
C HIS A 208 1.28 -6.65 12.93
N ALA A 209 2.47 -6.76 13.52
CA ALA A 209 2.73 -7.58 14.68
C ALA A 209 3.82 -6.95 15.57
N ALA A 210 3.76 -7.18 16.88
CA ALA A 210 4.75 -6.70 17.84
C ALA A 210 4.75 -7.55 19.12
N ILE A 211 5.91 -7.66 19.78
CA ILE A 211 6.05 -8.36 21.07
C ILE A 211 5.34 -7.54 22.17
N LYS A 212 4.60 -8.21 23.04
CA LYS A 212 3.71 -7.58 24.04
C LYS A 212 4.42 -7.05 25.31
N SER A 213 5.74 -7.21 25.44
CA SER A 213 6.44 -6.83 26.68
C SER A 213 6.37 -5.32 26.92
N ALA A 214 6.07 -4.96 28.17
CA ALA A 214 5.55 -3.65 28.58
C ALA A 214 6.51 -2.44 28.42
N GLN A 215 7.71 -2.63 27.86
CA GLN A 215 8.71 -1.58 27.72
C GLN A 215 8.91 -1.07 26.28
N LEU A 216 8.30 -1.67 25.26
CA LEU A 216 8.58 -1.29 23.86
C LEU A 216 7.32 -1.02 23.04
N ARG A 217 7.20 0.24 22.60
CA ARG A 217 6.22 0.71 21.60
C ARG A 217 6.52 0.19 20.18
N ALA A 218 7.07 -1.03 20.03
CA ALA A 218 7.55 -1.56 18.75
C ALA A 218 6.49 -1.54 17.64
N GLY A 219 5.23 -1.86 17.99
CA GLY A 219 4.10 -1.77 17.07
C GLY A 219 3.81 -0.35 16.59
N LEU A 220 4.01 0.67 17.45
CA LEU A 220 3.89 2.08 17.06
C LEU A 220 5.11 2.55 16.27
N VAL A 221 6.30 2.01 16.55
CA VAL A 221 7.52 2.33 15.79
C VAL A 221 7.36 1.90 14.33
N VAL A 222 6.93 0.66 14.06
CA VAL A 222 6.70 0.23 12.67
C VAL A 222 5.50 0.95 12.01
N LEU A 223 4.51 1.39 12.79
CA LEU A 223 3.40 2.22 12.30
C LEU A 223 3.87 3.64 11.92
N ASP A 224 4.79 4.22 12.69
CA ASP A 224 5.44 5.50 12.37
C ASP A 224 6.33 5.37 11.12
N GLN A 225 7.08 4.27 11.01
CA GLN A 225 7.90 3.98 9.83
C GLN A 225 7.04 3.94 8.56
N ILE A 226 5.96 3.15 8.52
CA ILE A 226 5.12 3.09 7.32
C ILE A 226 4.47 4.46 7.00
N GLY A 227 4.08 5.23 8.03
CA GLY A 227 3.53 6.57 7.85
C GLY A 227 4.50 7.53 7.16
N LYS A 228 5.76 7.55 7.60
CA LYS A 228 6.83 8.36 6.96
C LYS A 228 7.13 7.89 5.55
N TYR A 229 7.21 6.57 5.34
CA TYR A 229 7.41 5.98 4.02
C TYR A 229 6.30 6.41 3.04
N ILE A 230 5.04 6.33 3.46
CA ILE A 230 3.89 6.79 2.66
C ILE A 230 4.00 8.29 2.31
N CYS A 231 4.37 9.14 3.28
CA CYS A 231 4.52 10.58 3.04
C CYS A 231 5.49 10.88 1.90
N ASP A 232 6.61 10.15 1.87
CA ASP A 232 7.66 10.36 0.89
C ASP A 232 7.33 9.72 -0.47
N CYS A 233 6.60 8.59 -0.49
CA CYS A 233 6.27 7.86 -1.72
C CYS A 233 5.02 8.36 -2.45
N CYS A 234 3.97 8.81 -1.74
CA CYS A 234 2.64 9.05 -2.33
C CYS A 234 2.58 10.13 -3.42
N ARG A 235 3.61 10.98 -3.53
CA ARG A 235 3.68 12.05 -4.55
C ARG A 235 4.42 11.63 -5.81
N LEU A 236 5.09 10.49 -5.78
CA LEU A 236 5.93 9.99 -6.86
C LEU A 236 5.13 9.00 -7.71
N HIS A 237 5.00 9.32 -9.00
CA HIS A 237 4.23 8.49 -9.91
C HIS A 237 4.76 7.04 -9.99
N SER A 238 6.09 6.88 -9.94
CA SER A 238 6.79 5.58 -9.96
C SER A 238 6.45 4.66 -8.79
N ASN A 239 5.91 5.19 -7.69
CA ASN A 239 5.57 4.41 -6.51
C ASN A 239 4.14 3.85 -6.56
N HIS A 240 3.32 4.27 -7.52
CA HIS A 240 1.96 3.73 -7.72
C HIS A 240 1.12 3.68 -6.44
N MET A 241 1.12 4.77 -5.66
CA MET A 241 0.54 4.84 -4.32
C MET A 241 -0.55 5.91 -4.25
N ASP A 242 -1.52 5.81 -5.15
CA ASP A 242 -2.70 6.70 -5.17
C ASP A 242 -3.70 6.29 -4.08
N TYR A 243 -3.69 5.03 -3.65
CA TYR A 243 -4.52 4.52 -2.56
C TYR A 243 -3.75 3.60 -1.61
N LEU A 244 -4.16 3.61 -0.35
CA LEU A 244 -3.73 2.64 0.65
C LEU A 244 -4.95 1.87 1.13
N ILE A 245 -4.81 0.56 1.27
CA ILE A 245 -5.86 -0.28 1.83
C ILE A 245 -5.37 -1.12 2.99
N CYS A 246 -6.24 -1.40 3.94
CA CYS A 246 -6.00 -2.39 4.98
C CYS A 246 -7.30 -3.13 5.28
N TYR A 247 -7.20 -4.44 5.48
CA TYR A 247 -8.30 -5.23 6.00
C TYR A 247 -8.10 -5.49 7.48
N PHE A 248 -9.07 -5.08 8.29
CA PHE A 248 -9.04 -5.38 9.72
C PHE A 248 -10.41 -5.83 10.20
N ARG A 249 -10.41 -6.62 11.28
CA ARG A 249 -11.65 -7.05 11.92
C ARG A 249 -12.11 -5.98 12.92
N PRO A 250 -13.36 -5.51 12.89
CA PRO A 250 -13.82 -4.41 13.73
C PRO A 250 -13.69 -4.67 15.23
N GLU A 251 -13.72 -5.93 15.67
CA GLU A 251 -13.52 -6.35 17.06
C GLU A 251 -12.06 -6.23 17.53
N ASN A 252 -11.09 -6.17 16.61
CA ASN A 252 -9.70 -5.93 16.95
C ASN A 252 -9.52 -4.45 17.35
N LYS A 253 -9.43 -4.18 18.67
CA LYS A 253 -9.39 -2.82 19.24
C LYS A 253 -8.32 -1.91 18.61
N PHE A 254 -7.09 -2.43 18.42
CA PHE A 254 -5.98 -1.62 17.90
C PHE A 254 -6.22 -1.10 16.47
N PRO A 255 -6.39 -1.95 15.43
CA PRO A 255 -6.61 -1.45 14.08
C PRO A 255 -7.95 -0.71 13.93
N ASN A 256 -8.99 -1.07 14.69
CA ASN A 256 -10.24 -0.31 14.68
C ASN A 256 -10.09 1.09 15.30
N HIS A 257 -9.18 1.27 16.27
CA HIS A 257 -8.84 2.57 16.81
C HIS A 257 -8.00 3.39 15.82
N ILE A 258 -6.94 2.81 15.25
CA ILE A 258 -6.04 3.51 14.33
C ILE A 258 -6.72 3.81 12.98
N PHE A 259 -7.10 2.78 12.23
CA PHE A 259 -7.63 2.95 10.87
C PHE A 259 -9.12 3.31 10.89
N GLY A 260 -9.90 2.57 11.70
CA GLY A 260 -11.32 2.85 11.86
C GLY A 260 -11.56 4.22 12.51
N GLY A 261 -10.74 4.60 13.49
CA GLY A 261 -10.83 5.90 14.15
C GLY A 261 -10.48 7.03 13.19
N ALA A 262 -9.45 6.87 12.36
CA ALA A 262 -9.11 7.85 11.33
C ALA A 262 -10.28 8.11 10.37
N ALA A 263 -10.91 7.07 9.81
CA ALA A 263 -12.06 7.25 8.92
C ALA A 263 -13.23 8.00 9.61
N ARG A 264 -13.50 7.69 10.88
CA ARG A 264 -14.54 8.37 11.68
C ARG A 264 -14.18 9.81 12.04
N ALA A 265 -12.90 10.12 12.20
CA ALA A 265 -12.42 11.46 12.51
C ALA A 265 -12.40 12.37 11.27
N ILE A 266 -12.02 11.84 10.11
CA ILE A 266 -11.93 12.57 8.85
C ILE A 266 -13.33 12.95 8.32
N GLN A 267 -14.33 12.09 8.53
CA GLN A 267 -15.74 12.32 8.15
C GLN A 267 -15.95 12.66 6.66
N ASN A 268 -15.03 12.22 5.80
CA ASN A 268 -15.14 12.40 4.36
C ASN A 268 -14.78 11.08 3.66
N PRO A 269 -15.79 10.32 3.16
CA PRO A 269 -15.56 9.02 2.53
C PRO A 269 -14.76 9.14 1.22
N LYS A 270 -14.68 10.33 0.59
CA LYS A 270 -13.82 10.59 -0.58
C LYS A 270 -12.34 10.76 -0.22
N ILE A 271 -12.00 10.84 1.06
CA ILE A 271 -10.63 10.89 1.57
C ILE A 271 -10.28 9.57 2.25
N CYS A 272 -11.16 9.10 3.14
CA CYS A 272 -10.95 7.89 3.91
C CYS A 272 -12.27 7.14 4.12
N SER A 273 -12.39 5.93 3.58
CA SER A 273 -13.63 5.14 3.64
C SER A 273 -13.45 3.82 4.38
N LEU A 274 -14.57 3.29 4.87
CA LEU A 274 -14.69 1.94 5.45
C LEU A 274 -15.80 1.20 4.71
N ASP A 275 -15.45 0.05 4.14
CA ASP A 275 -16.39 -0.82 3.45
C ASP A 275 -16.38 -2.20 4.12
N THR A 276 -17.48 -2.57 4.78
CA THR A 276 -17.55 -3.80 5.59
C THR A 276 -18.00 -5.00 4.77
N PHE A 277 -17.16 -6.03 4.74
CA PHE A 277 -17.44 -7.31 4.10
C PHE A 277 -17.75 -8.37 5.15
N SER A 278 -18.71 -9.25 4.87
CA SER A 278 -18.74 -10.56 5.51
C SER A 278 -17.64 -11.45 4.93
N TYR A 279 -17.11 -12.37 5.73
CA TYR A 279 -16.03 -13.27 5.33
C TYR A 279 -16.33 -14.70 5.80
N SER A 280 -16.17 -15.64 4.87
CA SER A 280 -16.30 -17.08 5.13
C SER A 280 -15.31 -17.87 4.31
N HIS A 281 -14.95 -19.05 4.77
CA HIS A 281 -14.34 -20.03 3.88
C HIS A 281 -15.41 -20.91 3.24
N PHE A 282 -15.30 -21.07 1.93
CA PHE A 282 -16.09 -22.02 1.17
C PHE A 282 -15.26 -23.29 0.90
N ARG A 283 -15.84 -24.45 1.23
CA ARG A 283 -15.25 -25.76 0.89
C ARG A 283 -15.90 -26.27 -0.39
N LYS A 284 -15.06 -26.58 -1.39
CA LYS A 284 -15.53 -27.12 -2.65
C LYS A 284 -16.25 -28.46 -2.45
N PRO A 285 -17.44 -28.64 -3.02
CA PRO A 285 -18.10 -29.93 -3.06
C PRO A 285 -17.28 -30.91 -3.93
N SER A 286 -17.27 -32.19 -3.55
CA SER A 286 -16.56 -33.24 -4.30
C SER A 286 -17.21 -33.52 -5.66
N ASN A 287 -18.53 -33.40 -5.74
CA ASN A 287 -19.33 -33.54 -6.95
C ASN A 287 -20.23 -32.30 -7.07
N SER A 288 -19.95 -31.41 -8.01
CA SER A 288 -20.83 -30.31 -8.35
C SER A 288 -20.91 -30.10 -9.85
N THR A 289 -22.12 -29.86 -10.33
CA THR A 289 -22.35 -29.28 -11.64
C THR A 289 -21.95 -27.81 -11.61
N ASN A 290 -21.03 -27.41 -12.49
CA ASN A 290 -20.62 -26.00 -12.65
C ASN A 290 -21.64 -25.23 -13.50
N THR A 291 -22.93 -25.39 -13.21
CA THR A 291 -24.02 -24.73 -13.92
C THR A 291 -24.88 -23.96 -12.93
N LEU A 292 -25.19 -22.72 -13.30
CA LEU A 292 -26.19 -21.94 -12.60
C LEU A 292 -27.59 -22.34 -13.07
N PRO A 293 -28.62 -22.25 -12.21
CA PRO A 293 -29.99 -22.51 -12.60
C PRO A 293 -30.48 -21.39 -13.51
N GLU A 294 -31.25 -21.71 -14.54
CA GLU A 294 -31.96 -20.69 -15.31
C GLU A 294 -32.87 -19.86 -14.37
N PRO A 295 -32.99 -18.53 -14.57
CA PRO A 295 -32.40 -17.69 -15.61
C PRO A 295 -31.11 -16.97 -15.15
N TRP A 296 -30.27 -17.61 -14.32
CA TRP A 296 -29.05 -17.02 -13.79
C TRP A 296 -27.84 -17.28 -14.67
N SER A 297 -27.03 -16.24 -14.87
CA SER A 297 -25.81 -16.34 -15.67
C SER A 297 -24.65 -15.55 -15.05
N ILE A 298 -23.43 -16.03 -15.31
CA ILE A 298 -22.19 -15.31 -15.02
C ILE A 298 -21.51 -14.99 -16.35
N SER A 299 -21.14 -13.72 -16.54
CA SER A 299 -20.48 -13.25 -17.77
C SER A 299 -19.45 -12.17 -17.45
N LYS A 300 -18.70 -11.71 -18.48
CA LYS A 300 -17.82 -10.55 -18.35
C LYS A 300 -18.66 -9.26 -18.21
N PRO A 301 -18.20 -8.28 -17.41
CA PRO A 301 -18.90 -7.00 -17.27
C PRO A 301 -18.88 -6.21 -18.58
N THR A 302 -19.98 -5.52 -18.88
CA THR A 302 -20.00 -4.43 -19.87
C THR A 302 -19.70 -3.10 -19.20
N ARG A 303 -19.52 -2.03 -19.99
CA ARG A 303 -19.34 -0.67 -19.47
C ARG A 303 -20.55 -0.23 -18.64
N GLU A 304 -21.75 -0.55 -19.09
CA GLU A 304 -23.02 -0.25 -18.42
C GLU A 304 -23.09 -0.92 -17.05
N ASN A 305 -22.64 -2.18 -16.94
CA ASN A 305 -22.59 -2.87 -15.66
C ASN A 305 -21.66 -2.17 -14.66
N LEU A 306 -20.54 -1.61 -15.11
CA LEU A 306 -19.61 -0.86 -14.25
C LEU A 306 -20.14 0.53 -13.88
N LEU A 307 -20.92 1.18 -14.76
CA LEU A 307 -21.61 2.43 -14.44
C LEU A 307 -22.73 2.23 -13.42
N GLU A 308 -23.44 1.10 -13.51
CA GLU A 308 -24.43 0.69 -12.51
C GLU A 308 -23.77 0.42 -11.16
N LEU A 309 -22.64 -0.31 -11.14
CA LEU A 309 -21.82 -0.49 -9.94
C LEU A 309 -21.39 0.85 -9.32
N LYS A 310 -20.95 1.80 -10.15
CA LYS A 310 -20.58 3.13 -9.70
C LYS A 310 -21.75 3.86 -9.04
N SER A 311 -22.92 3.82 -9.67
CA SER A 311 -24.14 4.46 -9.16
C SER A 311 -24.61 3.83 -7.85
N PHE A 312 -24.55 2.50 -7.75
CA PHE A 312 -24.84 1.77 -6.52
C PHE A 312 -23.87 2.18 -5.40
N TYR A 313 -22.56 2.11 -5.65
CA TYR A 313 -21.55 2.38 -4.64
C TYR A 313 -21.56 3.83 -4.15
N GLU A 314 -21.83 4.79 -5.04
CA GLU A 314 -21.98 6.20 -4.67
C GLU A 314 -23.11 6.41 -3.65
N LYS A 315 -24.22 5.67 -3.80
CA LYS A 315 -25.36 5.71 -2.89
C LYS A 315 -25.09 4.95 -1.58
N GLU A 316 -24.46 3.78 -1.65
CA GLU A 316 -24.27 2.88 -0.50
C GLU A 316 -23.19 3.38 0.46
N SER A 317 -22.06 3.88 -0.07
CA SER A 317 -20.89 4.27 0.73
C SER A 317 -20.33 5.62 0.31
N GLY A 318 -20.35 5.94 -0.99
CA GLY A 318 -19.72 7.16 -1.52
C GLY A 318 -18.20 7.17 -1.34
N GLY A 319 -17.60 6.04 -0.99
CA GLY A 319 -16.19 5.93 -0.63
C GLY A 319 -15.21 5.79 -1.80
N LEU A 320 -14.11 5.08 -1.55
CA LEU A 320 -12.97 4.93 -2.45
C LEU A 320 -12.77 3.51 -3.02
N MET A 321 -13.68 2.57 -2.75
CA MET A 321 -13.52 1.15 -3.09
C MET A 321 -13.35 0.92 -4.59
N LEU A 322 -14.12 1.60 -5.43
CA LEU A 322 -14.04 1.34 -6.87
C LEU A 322 -12.71 1.79 -7.46
N GLN A 323 -12.19 2.94 -7.01
CA GLN A 323 -10.90 3.45 -7.44
C GLN A 323 -9.76 2.57 -6.91
N ALA A 324 -9.81 2.22 -5.61
CA ALA A 324 -8.74 1.48 -4.95
C ALA A 324 -8.62 0.01 -5.39
N LEU A 325 -9.67 -0.60 -5.97
CA LEU A 325 -9.66 -2.00 -6.44
C LEU A 325 -9.58 -2.13 -7.98
N ASP A 326 -9.31 -1.03 -8.68
CA ASP A 326 -9.43 -0.84 -10.14
C ASP A 326 -10.73 -1.41 -10.73
N LEU A 327 -11.87 -0.99 -10.19
CA LEU A 327 -13.22 -1.37 -10.65
C LEU A 327 -13.87 -0.31 -11.54
N GLU A 328 -13.19 0.80 -11.81
CA GLU A 328 -13.68 1.82 -12.74
C GLU A 328 -13.59 1.35 -14.21
N PRO A 329 -14.50 1.79 -15.09
CA PRO A 329 -14.55 1.35 -16.48
C PRO A 329 -13.24 1.49 -17.26
N ASP A 330 -12.47 2.54 -17.00
CA ASP A 330 -11.26 2.89 -17.78
C ASP A 330 -10.00 2.15 -17.31
N VAL A 331 -10.07 1.42 -16.20
CA VAL A 331 -8.91 0.75 -15.58
C VAL A 331 -9.10 -0.76 -15.42
N VAL A 332 -10.32 -1.26 -15.57
CA VAL A 332 -10.70 -2.65 -15.29
C VAL A 332 -9.89 -3.69 -16.07
N ASN A 333 -9.54 -3.37 -17.33
CA ASN A 333 -8.82 -4.24 -18.26
C ASN A 333 -7.30 -4.00 -18.28
N ARG A 334 -6.74 -3.27 -17.30
CA ARG A 334 -5.29 -3.11 -17.19
C ARG A 334 -4.67 -4.40 -16.64
N HIS A 335 -3.63 -4.87 -17.33
CA HIS A 335 -2.90 -6.10 -16.99
C HIS A 335 -1.44 -5.82 -16.59
N THR A 336 -1.05 -4.55 -16.49
CA THR A 336 0.34 -4.12 -16.24
C THR A 336 0.91 -4.68 -14.94
N LEU A 337 0.12 -4.70 -13.86
CA LEU A 337 0.57 -5.28 -12.59
C LEU A 337 0.68 -6.81 -12.66
N ALA A 338 -0.19 -7.50 -13.40
CA ALA A 338 -0.09 -8.95 -13.55
C ALA A 338 1.20 -9.36 -14.28
N GLU A 339 1.58 -8.60 -15.31
CA GLU A 339 2.85 -8.76 -16.02
C GLU A 339 4.07 -8.47 -15.12
N GLU A 340 3.98 -7.45 -14.27
CA GLU A 340 5.02 -7.15 -13.28
C GLU A 340 5.21 -8.29 -12.27
N TYR A 341 4.13 -8.82 -11.71
CA TYR A 341 4.17 -10.00 -10.84
C TYR A 341 4.83 -11.20 -11.55
N ALA A 342 4.43 -11.48 -12.79
CA ALA A 342 4.98 -12.59 -13.57
C ALA A 342 6.49 -12.44 -13.80
N ARG A 343 6.98 -11.23 -14.12
CA ARG A 343 8.41 -10.93 -14.26
C ARG A 343 9.19 -11.14 -12.96
N LEU A 344 8.56 -10.89 -11.82
CA LEU A 344 9.12 -11.11 -10.48
C LEU A 344 8.96 -12.57 -10.00
N GLY A 345 8.45 -13.47 -10.85
CA GLY A 345 8.29 -14.89 -10.50
C GLY A 345 7.13 -15.18 -9.54
N PHE A 346 6.13 -14.29 -9.50
CA PHE A 346 4.89 -14.44 -8.74
C PHE A 346 3.67 -14.58 -9.66
N ARG A 347 2.64 -15.25 -9.17
CA ARG A 347 1.32 -15.31 -9.75
C ARG A 347 0.42 -14.26 -9.11
N ARG A 348 -0.15 -13.38 -9.95
CA ARG A 348 -1.31 -12.55 -9.60
C ARG A 348 -2.21 -12.41 -10.81
N GLU A 349 -3.45 -12.85 -10.65
CA GLU A 349 -4.48 -12.77 -11.66
C GLU A 349 -5.76 -12.20 -11.03
N ARG A 350 -6.45 -11.33 -11.77
CA ARG A 350 -7.75 -10.80 -11.38
C ARG A 350 -8.74 -11.03 -12.51
N ARG A 351 -9.88 -11.65 -12.21
CA ARG A 351 -11.02 -11.75 -13.12
C ARG A 351 -12.18 -10.95 -12.56
N LEU A 352 -12.74 -10.08 -13.38
CA LEU A 352 -13.99 -9.39 -13.07
C LEU A 352 -15.13 -10.02 -13.87
N LEU A 353 -16.19 -10.37 -13.17
CA LEU A 353 -17.38 -11.02 -13.72
C LEU A 353 -18.63 -10.35 -13.14
N VAL A 354 -19.78 -10.61 -13.74
CA VAL A 354 -21.09 -10.15 -13.27
C VAL A 354 -22.04 -11.31 -13.14
N LEU A 355 -22.83 -11.33 -12.07
CA LEU A 355 -23.96 -12.23 -11.87
C LEU A 355 -25.23 -11.52 -12.33
N LYS A 356 -25.97 -12.15 -13.23
CA LYS A 356 -27.23 -11.63 -13.76
C LYS A 356 -28.37 -12.64 -13.55
N LYS A 357 -29.58 -12.12 -13.44
CA LYS A 357 -30.83 -12.89 -13.52
C LYS A 357 -31.66 -12.32 -14.67
N ALA A 358 -31.91 -13.11 -15.72
CA ALA A 358 -32.59 -12.64 -16.92
C ALA A 358 -32.02 -11.30 -17.43
N ASP A 359 -30.69 -11.25 -17.61
CA ASP A 359 -29.89 -10.08 -18.01
C ASP A 359 -29.87 -8.85 -17.07
N ILE A 360 -30.60 -8.88 -15.95
CA ILE A 360 -30.54 -7.84 -14.93
C ILE A 360 -29.34 -8.08 -14.02
N LEU A 361 -28.49 -7.07 -13.84
CA LEU A 361 -27.31 -7.12 -12.96
C LEU A 361 -27.75 -7.29 -11.50
N LYS A 362 -27.16 -8.30 -10.83
CA LYS A 362 -27.41 -8.58 -9.41
C LYS A 362 -26.16 -8.34 -8.56
N ALA A 363 -25.02 -8.80 -9.05
CA ALA A 363 -23.76 -8.64 -8.35
C ALA A 363 -22.57 -8.52 -9.30
N VAL A 364 -21.52 -7.85 -8.83
CA VAL A 364 -20.19 -7.84 -9.44
C VAL A 364 -19.29 -8.79 -8.64
N LEU A 365 -18.52 -9.60 -9.35
CA LEU A 365 -17.72 -10.70 -8.81
C LEU A 365 -16.24 -10.46 -9.14
N ILE A 366 -15.40 -10.37 -8.12
CA ILE A 366 -13.95 -10.20 -8.25
C ILE A 366 -13.29 -11.50 -7.82
N VAL A 367 -12.62 -12.17 -8.75
CA VAL A 367 -11.86 -13.38 -8.48
C VAL A 367 -10.37 -13.03 -8.51
N ASN A 368 -9.73 -13.01 -7.34
CA ASN A 368 -8.28 -12.80 -7.22
C ASN A 368 -7.60 -14.15 -7.01
N ILE A 369 -6.60 -14.46 -7.84
CA ILE A 369 -5.85 -15.71 -7.81
C ILE A 369 -4.37 -15.36 -7.66
N THR A 370 -3.74 -15.81 -6.58
CA THR A 370 -2.33 -15.50 -6.31
C THR A 370 -1.55 -16.69 -5.81
N ASP A 371 -0.23 -16.54 -5.65
CA ASP A 371 0.55 -17.45 -4.82
C ASP A 371 -0.03 -17.56 -3.41
N THR A 372 0.14 -18.73 -2.81
CA THR A 372 -0.33 -19.04 -1.47
C THR A 372 0.33 -18.12 -0.45
N ALA A 373 -0.47 -17.56 0.46
CA ALA A 373 -0.03 -16.73 1.57
C ALA A 373 0.74 -15.44 1.23
N LEU A 374 0.63 -14.88 0.00
CA LEU A 374 1.00 -13.46 -0.24
C LEU A 374 0.37 -12.54 0.81
N ASN A 375 -0.82 -12.91 1.27
CA ASN A 375 -1.41 -12.42 2.51
C ASN A 375 -1.83 -13.61 3.38
N MET A 376 -1.28 -13.77 4.59
CA MET A 376 -1.65 -14.89 5.50
C MET A 376 -3.11 -14.88 6.04
N SER A 377 -3.97 -14.00 5.56
CA SER A 377 -5.43 -14.07 5.78
C SER A 377 -6.18 -14.45 4.49
N ASP A 378 -5.45 -14.83 3.43
CA ASP A 378 -5.91 -15.18 2.09
C ASP A 378 -6.84 -14.16 1.41
N LEU A 379 -6.83 -12.91 1.87
CA LEU A 379 -7.62 -11.81 1.28
C LEU A 379 -7.13 -11.39 -0.12
N THR A 380 -5.97 -11.89 -0.54
CA THR A 380 -5.38 -11.71 -1.88
C THR A 380 -5.67 -12.88 -2.82
N ASN A 381 -6.09 -14.04 -2.29
CA ASN A 381 -6.46 -15.23 -3.06
C ASN A 381 -7.90 -15.62 -2.70
N CYS A 382 -8.87 -14.85 -3.20
CA CYS A 382 -10.25 -14.91 -2.74
C CYS A 382 -11.24 -14.53 -3.85
N ILE A 383 -12.51 -14.85 -3.60
CA ILE A 383 -13.64 -14.33 -4.35
C ILE A 383 -14.29 -13.21 -3.52
N LYS A 384 -14.61 -12.06 -4.14
CA LYS A 384 -15.42 -10.99 -3.56
C LYS A 384 -16.70 -10.81 -4.39
N MET A 385 -17.84 -10.74 -3.73
CA MET A 385 -19.14 -10.43 -4.35
C MET A 385 -19.62 -9.09 -3.82
N ILE A 386 -19.80 -8.13 -4.72
CA ILE A 386 -20.45 -6.86 -4.45
C ILE A 386 -21.89 -7.01 -4.95
N VAL A 387 -22.86 -7.04 -4.05
CA VAL A 387 -24.29 -7.18 -4.36
C VAL A 387 -24.91 -5.81 -4.55
N LEU A 388 -25.47 -5.56 -5.72
CA LEU A 388 -26.08 -4.29 -6.11
C LEU A 388 -27.61 -4.36 -5.96
N ASP A 389 -28.19 -5.47 -6.44
CA ASP A 389 -29.62 -5.73 -6.37
C ASP A 389 -29.87 -7.06 -5.63
N PRO A 390 -30.32 -7.02 -4.37
CA PRO A 390 -30.58 -8.22 -3.59
C PRO A 390 -31.89 -8.92 -4.01
N LYS A 391 -32.72 -8.31 -4.86
CA LYS A 391 -34.01 -8.89 -5.25
C LYS A 391 -33.80 -10.23 -5.93
N ASP A 392 -34.45 -11.26 -5.39
CA ASP A 392 -34.38 -12.66 -5.80
C ASP A 392 -33.01 -13.35 -5.62
N LEU A 393 -31.98 -12.64 -5.14
CA LEU A 393 -30.66 -13.21 -4.87
C LEU A 393 -30.63 -13.81 -3.47
N ASN A 394 -30.96 -15.10 -3.36
CA ASN A 394 -30.97 -15.82 -2.09
C ASN A 394 -29.65 -16.55 -1.82
N ARG A 395 -29.53 -17.11 -0.61
CA ARG A 395 -28.38 -17.89 -0.14
C ARG A 395 -27.97 -19.04 -1.09
N GLU A 396 -28.91 -19.73 -1.72
CA GLU A 396 -28.61 -20.86 -2.59
C GLU A 396 -27.97 -20.40 -3.91
N ILE A 397 -28.47 -19.31 -4.50
CA ILE A 397 -27.85 -18.72 -5.70
C ILE A 397 -26.44 -18.19 -5.40
N VAL A 398 -26.24 -17.57 -4.23
CA VAL A 398 -24.91 -17.15 -3.79
C VAL A 398 -23.98 -18.34 -3.70
N LYS A 399 -24.41 -19.43 -3.05
CA LYS A 399 -23.63 -20.67 -2.94
C LYS A 399 -23.28 -21.27 -4.31
N GLN A 400 -24.24 -21.37 -5.22
CA GLN A 400 -24.02 -21.90 -6.58
C GLN A 400 -23.08 -21.02 -7.40
N SER A 401 -23.17 -19.70 -7.24
CA SER A 401 -22.22 -18.75 -7.84
C SER A 401 -20.80 -18.99 -7.32
N ILE A 402 -20.63 -19.20 -6.01
CA ILE A 402 -19.31 -19.52 -5.44
C ILE A 402 -18.79 -20.87 -5.97
N VAL A 403 -19.65 -21.90 -6.05
CA VAL A 403 -19.29 -23.20 -6.64
C VAL A 403 -18.75 -23.03 -8.06
N PHE A 404 -19.49 -22.30 -8.90
CA PHE A 404 -19.10 -22.01 -10.29
C PHE A 404 -17.71 -21.34 -10.35
N LEU A 405 -17.50 -20.28 -9.56
CA LEU A 405 -16.25 -19.54 -9.52
C LEU A 405 -15.09 -20.31 -8.86
N SER A 406 -15.40 -21.28 -8.00
CA SER A 406 -14.38 -22.08 -7.32
C SER A 406 -13.52 -22.90 -8.28
N SER A 407 -14.02 -23.15 -9.50
CA SER A 407 -13.29 -23.83 -10.59
C SER A 407 -12.00 -23.12 -11.00
N TYR A 408 -11.88 -21.80 -10.76
CA TYR A 408 -10.66 -21.04 -11.04
C TYR A 408 -9.51 -21.31 -10.05
N PHE A 409 -9.80 -21.94 -8.92
CA PHE A 409 -8.84 -22.20 -7.85
C PHE A 409 -8.42 -23.67 -7.87
N SER A 410 -7.22 -24.00 -7.40
CA SER A 410 -6.82 -25.39 -7.14
C SER A 410 -7.18 -25.83 -5.71
N GLN A 411 -7.25 -24.87 -4.77
CA GLN A 411 -7.47 -25.15 -3.35
C GLN A 411 -8.87 -25.72 -3.09
N LYS A 412 -8.98 -26.63 -2.11
CA LYS A 412 -10.26 -27.23 -1.69
C LYS A 412 -11.10 -26.28 -0.81
N LYS A 413 -10.44 -25.38 -0.11
CA LYS A 413 -11.04 -24.37 0.77
C LYS A 413 -10.56 -23.01 0.29
N LEU A 414 -11.48 -22.09 0.02
CA LEU A 414 -11.15 -20.74 -0.45
C LEU A 414 -11.93 -19.68 0.32
N PRO A 415 -11.35 -18.50 0.58
CA PRO A 415 -12.07 -17.38 1.13
C PRO A 415 -13.07 -16.79 0.15
N PHE A 416 -14.21 -16.39 0.69
CA PHE A 416 -15.22 -15.61 -0.01
C PHE A 416 -15.69 -14.45 0.85
N LEU A 417 -15.88 -13.31 0.22
CA LEU A 417 -16.34 -12.09 0.86
C LEU A 417 -17.60 -11.55 0.18
N ILE A 418 -18.55 -11.03 0.97
CA ILE A 418 -19.74 -10.35 0.44
C ILE A 418 -19.81 -8.92 0.97
N TYR A 419 -20.08 -7.98 0.07
CA TYR A 419 -20.44 -6.60 0.36
C TYR A 419 -21.79 -6.26 -0.29
N PRO A 420 -22.64 -5.45 0.35
CA PRO A 420 -22.49 -4.94 1.71
C PRO A 420 -22.77 -6.05 2.75
N LEU A 421 -22.26 -5.89 3.97
CA LEU A 421 -22.52 -6.80 5.09
C LEU A 421 -24.04 -7.02 5.33
N SER A 422 -24.83 -5.95 5.19
CA SER A 422 -26.28 -5.94 5.39
C SER A 422 -27.02 -6.97 4.53
N PHE A 423 -26.53 -7.26 3.32
CA PHE A 423 -27.10 -8.30 2.47
C PHE A 423 -26.90 -9.69 3.08
N ALA A 424 -25.69 -10.00 3.54
CA ALA A 424 -25.39 -11.30 4.14
C ALA A 424 -26.20 -11.52 5.43
N GLU A 425 -26.39 -10.47 6.24
CA GLU A 425 -27.23 -10.51 7.44
C GLU A 425 -28.71 -10.74 7.11
N LYS A 426 -29.25 -9.98 6.14
CA LYS A 426 -30.66 -10.10 5.72
C LYS A 426 -30.99 -11.47 5.14
N GLU A 427 -30.13 -11.99 4.27
CA GLU A 427 -30.28 -13.31 3.65
C GLU A 427 -29.82 -14.46 4.57
N LYS A 428 -29.44 -14.16 5.82
CA LYS A 428 -28.97 -15.13 6.83
C LYS A 428 -27.88 -16.05 6.28
N ILE A 429 -26.98 -15.49 5.48
CA ILE A 429 -25.81 -16.19 4.94
C ILE A 429 -24.80 -16.32 6.08
N PRO A 430 -24.41 -17.53 6.51
CA PRO A 430 -23.45 -17.69 7.59
C PRO A 430 -22.08 -17.12 7.20
N PHE A 431 -21.50 -16.34 8.12
CA PHE A 431 -20.13 -15.85 7.99
C PHE A 431 -19.32 -16.03 9.26
N GLU A 432 -18.01 -16.26 9.07
CA GLU A 432 -17.07 -16.52 10.16
C GLU A 432 -16.63 -15.22 10.84
N LYS A 433 -16.45 -14.17 10.03
CA LYS A 433 -15.86 -12.89 10.45
C LYS A 433 -16.43 -11.73 9.63
N CYS A 434 -16.25 -10.52 10.15
CA CYS A 434 -16.37 -9.30 9.36
C CYS A 434 -14.98 -8.70 9.14
N TYR A 435 -14.75 -8.15 7.94
CA TYR A 435 -13.56 -7.36 7.64
C TYR A 435 -13.99 -5.98 7.14
N ASN A 436 -13.52 -4.95 7.81
CA ASN A 436 -13.55 -3.60 7.28
C ASN A 436 -12.39 -3.47 6.29
N LEU A 437 -12.73 -3.15 5.04
CA LEU A 437 -11.79 -2.59 4.08
C LEU A 437 -11.67 -1.10 4.36
N TRP A 438 -10.55 -0.71 4.95
CA TRP A 438 -10.17 0.69 5.09
C TRP A 438 -9.42 1.14 3.87
N ILE A 439 -9.73 2.34 3.40
CA ILE A 439 -9.12 2.95 2.21
C ILE A 439 -8.76 4.39 2.55
N LEU A 440 -7.57 4.83 2.13
CA LEU A 440 -7.11 6.21 2.27
C LEU A 440 -6.54 6.70 0.93
N ASP A 441 -6.92 7.91 0.54
CA ASP A 441 -6.18 8.71 -0.44
C ASP A 441 -5.05 9.48 0.29
N PRO A 442 -3.79 9.07 0.13
CA PRO A 442 -2.66 9.67 0.84
C PRO A 442 -2.32 11.09 0.35
N GLN A 443 -2.96 11.61 -0.71
CA GLN A 443 -2.86 13.03 -1.05
C GLN A 443 -3.35 13.91 0.11
N TYR A 444 -4.32 13.41 0.88
CA TYR A 444 -4.90 14.04 2.07
C TYR A 444 -4.38 13.42 3.38
N SER A 445 -3.16 12.85 3.36
CA SER A 445 -2.59 12.16 4.52
C SER A 445 -2.49 13.01 5.79
N ASP A 446 -2.49 14.34 5.69
CA ASP A 446 -2.47 15.24 6.85
C ASP A 446 -3.68 15.00 7.76
N ASP A 447 -4.87 14.79 7.21
CA ASP A 447 -6.08 14.52 7.99
C ASP A 447 -5.97 13.16 8.72
N TYR A 448 -5.35 12.17 8.07
CA TYR A 448 -5.04 10.88 8.68
C TYR A 448 -4.04 11.04 9.84
N PHE A 449 -2.91 11.73 9.64
CA PHE A 449 -1.92 11.88 10.72
C PHE A 449 -2.45 12.73 11.86
N LYS A 450 -3.24 13.76 11.58
CA LYS A 450 -3.95 14.55 12.58
C LYS A 450 -4.88 13.72 13.44
N SER A 451 -5.57 12.74 12.85
CA SER A 451 -6.41 11.80 13.62
C SER A 451 -5.60 10.89 14.56
N LEU A 452 -4.29 10.79 14.35
CA LEU A 452 -3.35 10.00 15.15
C LEU A 452 -2.46 10.87 16.07
N ASP A 453 -2.76 12.17 16.17
CA ASP A 453 -2.07 13.08 17.09
C ASP A 453 -2.12 12.51 18.53
N GLY A 454 -0.97 12.51 19.21
CA GLY A 454 -0.82 11.94 20.54
C GLY A 454 -0.48 10.44 20.58
N LEU A 455 -0.69 9.69 19.49
CA LEU A 455 -0.28 8.29 19.36
C LEU A 455 1.06 8.14 18.64
N LEU A 456 1.29 8.94 17.60
CA LEU A 456 2.50 8.93 16.79
C LEU A 456 3.27 10.24 16.93
N LYS A 457 4.60 10.16 16.89
CA LYS A 457 5.49 11.33 16.96
C LYS A 457 5.75 11.86 15.56
N PHE A 458 4.79 12.56 14.97
CA PHE A 458 5.03 13.35 13.76
C PHE A 458 5.42 14.77 14.12
N ASN A 459 6.31 15.37 13.33
CA ASN A 459 6.59 16.80 13.42
C ASN A 459 5.50 17.57 12.69
N LYS A 460 4.87 18.50 13.39
CA LYS A 460 4.07 19.58 12.79
C LYS A 460 5.03 20.61 12.22
N SER A 461 4.86 20.97 10.95
CA SER A 461 5.69 21.99 10.27
C SER A 461 5.21 23.41 10.50
#